data_AF-B9FJK8-F1
#
_entry.id   AF-B9FJK8-F1
#
_cell.length_a   1.000
_cell.length_b   1.000
_cell.length_c   1.000
_cell.angle_alpha   90.00
_cell.angle_beta   90.00
_cell.angle_gamma   90.00
#
_symmetry.space_group_name_H-M   'P 1'
#
loop_
_entity.id
_entity.type
_entity.pdbx_description
1 polymer ?
#
loop_
_entity_poly.entity_id
_entity_poly.type
_entity_poly.pdbx_seq_one_letter_code
_entity_poly.pdbx_strand_id
1 'polypeptide(L)'
;MAQESLRLVSHPIAAHEGRLPRHYTLEGQGAKKDISPPVEWYGGLPEGFSGKEGAAAREYGGIQEGVNDWKQPGWRGPIPPSRGHRIQFKLYALDDEVTKDKLMDAIEGHVLGEAELMAVF
;
A
#
# COMPACT_ATOMS: atom_id res chain seq x y z
N MET A 1 -15.82 -11.93 22.93
CA MET A 1 -14.57 -12.09 22.15
C MET A 1 -14.39 -10.80 21.37
N ALA A 2 -13.42 -9.96 21.75
CA ALA A 2 -13.18 -8.72 21.03
C ALA A 2 -12.63 -9.08 19.65
N GLN A 3 -13.35 -8.74 18.60
CA GLN A 3 -12.81 -8.78 17.24
C GLN A 3 -11.67 -7.74 17.23
N GLU A 4 -10.42 -8.18 17.24
CA GLU A 4 -9.31 -7.26 17.02
C GLU A 4 -9.49 -6.68 15.62
N SER A 5 -9.84 -5.39 15.56
CA SER A 5 -10.06 -4.69 14.30
C SER A 5 -8.73 -4.60 13.57
N LEU A 6 -8.66 -5.16 12.36
CA LEU A 6 -7.53 -4.94 11.46
C LEU A 6 -7.32 -3.42 11.34
N ARG A 7 -6.10 -2.96 11.61
CA ARG A 7 -5.77 -1.53 11.60
C ARG A 7 -4.60 -1.28 10.67
N LEU A 8 -4.78 -0.36 9.74
CA LEU A 8 -3.75 0.12 8.83
C LEU A 8 -3.30 1.51 9.27
N VAL A 9 -2.00 1.70 9.47
CA VAL A 9 -1.41 3.00 9.82
C VAL A 9 -0.17 3.27 8.99
N SER A 10 0.20 4.54 8.90
CA SER A 10 1.48 4.94 8.33
C SER A 10 1.99 6.11 9.17
N HIS A 11 3.13 5.89 9.83
CA HIS A 11 3.76 6.91 10.66
C HIS A 11 3.99 8.24 9.91
N PRO A 12 4.58 8.26 8.70
CA PRO A 12 4.78 9.52 7.97
C PRO A 12 3.47 10.21 7.57
N ILE A 13 2.42 9.47 7.21
CA ILE A 13 1.11 10.09 6.89
C ILE A 13 0.48 10.68 8.16
N ALA A 14 0.53 9.96 9.29
CA ALA A 14 0.02 10.44 10.56
C ALA A 14 0.79 11.68 11.06
N ALA A 15 2.12 11.69 10.94
CA ALA A 15 2.99 12.80 11.31
C ALA A 15 2.74 14.06 10.46
N HIS A 16 2.14 13.92 9.28
CA HIS A 16 1.81 15.02 8.38
C HIS A 16 0.30 15.32 8.35
N GLU A 17 -0.42 15.04 9.45
CA GLU A 17 -1.86 15.33 9.58
C GLU A 17 -2.71 14.69 8.47
N GLY A 18 -2.33 13.50 8.04
CA GLY A 18 -3.00 12.78 6.95
C GLY A 18 -2.53 13.20 5.55
N ARG A 19 -1.58 14.14 5.42
CA ARG A 19 -1.00 14.50 4.12
C ARG A 19 0.03 13.46 3.69
N LEU A 20 0.08 13.15 2.40
CA LEU A 20 1.13 12.30 1.84
C LEU A 20 2.39 13.14 1.59
N PRO A 21 3.54 12.80 2.22
CA PRO A 21 4.80 13.49 1.93
C PRO A 21 5.23 13.41 0.46
N ARG A 22 5.88 14.48 -0.04
CA ARG A 22 6.24 14.63 -1.46
C ARG A 22 7.18 13.55 -1.99
N HIS A 23 8.02 12.93 -1.16
CA HIS A 23 8.90 11.85 -1.61
C HIS A 23 8.15 10.53 -1.91
N TYR A 24 6.89 10.41 -1.52
CA TYR A 24 6.02 9.30 -1.94
C TYR A 24 5.25 9.58 -3.24
N THR A 25 5.44 10.76 -3.83
CA THR A 25 4.85 11.13 -5.12
C THR A 25 5.89 11.08 -6.22
N LEU A 26 5.45 10.96 -7.48
CA LEU A 26 6.36 10.88 -8.63
C LEU A 26 7.17 12.18 -8.83
N GLU A 27 6.58 13.31 -8.41
CA GLU A 27 7.13 14.66 -8.50
C GLU A 27 8.00 15.07 -7.28
N GLY A 28 8.29 14.15 -6.35
CA GLY A 28 9.18 14.43 -5.24
C GLY A 28 10.53 15.01 -5.70
N GLN A 29 11.03 16.04 -5.00
CA GLN A 29 12.36 16.60 -5.27
C GLN A 29 13.43 15.84 -4.48
N GLY A 30 14.50 15.42 -5.18
CA GLY A 30 15.66 14.77 -4.58
C GLY A 30 15.81 13.28 -4.93
N ALA A 31 16.81 12.63 -4.34
CA ALA A 31 17.17 11.24 -4.62
C ALA A 31 16.16 10.20 -4.09
N LYS A 32 15.29 10.60 -3.16
CA LYS A 32 14.19 9.77 -2.62
C LYS A 32 12.87 10.34 -3.12
N LYS A 33 12.35 9.78 -4.21
CA LYS A 33 11.04 10.09 -4.79
C LYS A 33 10.42 8.82 -5.34
N ASP A 34 9.11 8.81 -5.56
CA ASP A 34 8.39 7.65 -6.12
C ASP A 34 8.57 6.36 -5.31
N ILE A 35 8.76 6.48 -4.00
CA ILE A 35 8.78 5.35 -3.07
C ILE A 35 7.39 5.17 -2.45
N SER A 36 7.01 3.95 -2.08
CA SER A 36 5.76 3.70 -1.36
C SER A 36 5.89 4.21 0.09
N PRO A 37 4.83 4.78 0.68
CA PRO A 37 4.84 5.07 2.11
C PRO A 37 4.89 3.76 2.90
N PRO A 38 5.64 3.70 4.02
CA PRO A 38 5.53 2.57 4.92
C PRO A 38 4.10 2.48 5.43
N VAL A 39 3.52 1.30 5.34
CA VAL A 39 2.23 0.97 5.93
C VAL A 39 2.43 -0.17 6.92
N GLU A 40 1.83 -0.02 8.08
CA GLU A 40 1.95 -0.94 9.20
C GLU A 40 0.55 -1.42 9.58
N TRP A 41 0.46 -2.71 9.88
CA TRP A 41 -0.67 -3.33 10.56
C TRP A 41 -0.12 -4.34 11.56
N TYR A 42 -0.96 -4.83 12.47
CA TYR A 42 -0.57 -5.91 13.38
C TYR A 42 -0.26 -7.18 12.57
N GLY A 43 1.03 -7.41 12.28
CA GLY A 43 1.54 -8.46 11.38
C GLY A 43 2.69 -8.02 10.46
N GLY A 44 2.78 -6.71 10.12
CA GLY A 44 3.93 -6.01 9.51
C GLY A 44 4.34 -6.36 8.07
N LEU A 45 4.37 -5.36 7.17
CA LEU A 45 5.27 -5.32 5.99
C LEU A 45 6.39 -4.30 6.23
N PRO A 46 7.61 -4.51 5.71
CA PRO A 46 8.72 -3.58 5.90
C PRO A 46 8.56 -2.28 5.09
N GLU A 47 9.16 -1.20 5.62
CA GLU A 47 9.27 0.11 4.94
C GLU A 47 10.01 -0.03 3.59
N GLY A 48 9.42 0.51 2.51
CA GLY A 48 10.05 0.52 1.19
C GLY A 48 9.80 -0.72 0.32
N PHE A 49 8.83 -1.57 0.66
CA PHE A 49 8.39 -2.64 -0.24
C PHE A 49 7.93 -2.05 -1.60
N SER A 50 8.69 -2.40 -2.64
CA SER A 50 8.59 -1.92 -4.03
C SER A 50 9.06 -2.98 -5.05
N GLY A 51 9.11 -4.25 -4.60
CA GLY A 51 9.36 -5.46 -5.41
C GLY A 51 10.65 -5.57 -6.20
N LYS A 52 11.64 -4.68 -6.04
CA LYS A 52 12.94 -4.83 -6.74
C LYS A 52 13.86 -5.79 -5.98
N GLU A 53 14.28 -6.84 -6.69
CA GLU A 53 14.99 -8.03 -6.21
C GLU A 53 16.08 -7.75 -5.15
N GLY A 54 16.10 -8.57 -4.09
CA GLY A 54 17.07 -8.52 -3.02
C GLY A 54 16.69 -9.39 -1.81
N ALA A 55 17.59 -9.50 -0.84
CA ALA A 55 17.59 -10.46 0.27
C ALA A 55 16.31 -10.59 1.11
N ALA A 56 15.39 -9.61 1.06
CA ALA A 56 14.06 -9.69 1.69
C ALA A 56 13.15 -10.79 1.09
N ALA A 57 13.40 -11.23 -0.15
CA ALA A 57 12.60 -12.27 -0.81
C ALA A 57 12.67 -13.66 -0.15
N ARG A 58 13.69 -13.94 0.69
CA ARG A 58 13.84 -15.26 1.34
C ARG A 58 12.97 -15.42 2.58
N GLU A 59 12.56 -14.33 3.21
CA GLU A 59 11.69 -14.32 4.40
C GLU A 59 10.20 -14.14 4.01
N TYR A 60 9.94 -13.61 2.80
CA TYR A 60 8.61 -13.26 2.31
C TYR A 60 8.32 -13.82 0.90
N GLY A 61 8.87 -14.99 0.55
CA GLY A 61 8.97 -15.50 -0.83
C GLY A 61 7.67 -15.75 -1.62
N GLY A 62 6.50 -15.56 -1.02
CA GLY A 62 5.19 -15.64 -1.69
C GLY A 62 4.57 -14.29 -2.05
N ILE A 63 5.16 -13.15 -1.61
CA ILE A 63 4.53 -11.83 -1.80
C ILE A 63 4.76 -11.35 -3.23
N GLN A 64 3.66 -11.12 -3.95
CA GLN A 64 3.67 -10.61 -5.31
C GLN A 64 3.07 -9.19 -5.34
N GLU A 65 3.79 -8.28 -5.98
CA GLU A 65 3.18 -7.08 -6.52
C GLU A 65 2.46 -7.45 -7.81
N GLY A 66 1.59 -6.59 -8.29
CA GLY A 66 1.29 -6.71 -9.71
C GLY A 66 1.03 -5.39 -10.37
N VAL A 67 0.36 -5.45 -11.51
CA VAL A 67 0.32 -4.35 -12.45
C VAL A 67 -0.59 -3.20 -11.96
N ASN A 68 -0.12 -1.97 -12.11
CA ASN A 68 -0.84 -0.72 -11.86
C ASN A 68 -1.33 -0.10 -13.19
N ASP A 69 -2.02 1.04 -13.12
CA ASP A 69 -2.59 1.73 -14.31
C ASP A 69 -1.52 2.19 -15.32
N TRP A 70 -0.27 2.36 -14.87
CA TRP A 70 0.88 2.66 -15.72
C TRP A 70 1.42 1.42 -16.45
N LYS A 71 0.74 0.28 -16.35
CA LYS A 71 1.14 -1.02 -16.92
C LYS A 71 2.49 -1.52 -16.38
N GLN A 72 2.78 -1.21 -15.12
CA GLN A 72 4.01 -1.61 -14.46
C GLN A 72 3.71 -2.29 -13.12
N PRO A 73 4.53 -3.24 -12.66
CA PRO A 73 4.37 -3.82 -11.33
C PRO A 73 4.65 -2.79 -10.23
N GLY A 74 3.96 -2.94 -9.10
CA GLY A 74 4.28 -2.24 -7.86
C GLY A 74 3.76 -0.80 -7.77
N TRP A 75 4.32 -0.06 -6.82
CA TRP A 75 3.95 1.32 -6.54
C TRP A 75 4.41 2.28 -7.64
N ARG A 76 3.50 3.18 -8.02
CA ARG A 76 3.82 4.43 -8.71
C ARG A 76 3.11 5.54 -7.95
N GLY A 77 3.90 6.49 -7.47
CA GLY A 77 3.42 7.63 -6.71
C GLY A 77 2.39 8.42 -7.51
N PRO A 78 1.40 9.02 -6.84
CA PRO A 78 0.41 9.84 -7.50
C PRO A 78 1.08 11.01 -8.23
N ILE A 79 0.54 11.38 -9.39
CA ILE A 79 0.79 12.67 -10.05
C ILE A 79 -0.48 13.51 -9.88
N PRO A 80 -0.63 14.21 -8.75
CA PRO A 80 -1.84 14.97 -8.49
C PRO A 80 -1.90 16.20 -9.43
N PRO A 81 -2.91 16.29 -10.30
CA PRO A 81 -3.09 17.47 -11.16
C PRO A 81 -3.55 18.70 -10.36
N SER A 82 -4.09 18.50 -9.15
CA SER A 82 -4.58 19.55 -8.26
C SER A 82 -4.44 19.15 -6.78
N ARG A 83 -4.64 20.09 -5.86
CA ARG A 83 -4.67 19.81 -4.41
C ARG A 83 -6.00 19.15 -4.01
N GLY A 84 -5.98 18.30 -2.98
CA GLY A 84 -7.18 17.70 -2.39
C GLY A 84 -7.56 16.32 -2.93
N HIS A 85 -6.71 15.70 -3.75
CA HIS A 85 -6.92 14.30 -4.13
C HIS A 85 -6.79 13.40 -2.89
N ARG A 86 -7.72 12.46 -2.75
CA ARG A 86 -7.70 11.44 -1.70
C ARG A 86 -7.02 10.19 -2.23
N ILE A 87 -6.06 9.68 -1.48
CA ILE A 87 -5.31 8.47 -1.78
C ILE A 87 -5.70 7.46 -0.71
N GLN A 88 -6.36 6.40 -1.15
CA GLN A 88 -6.92 5.38 -0.28
C GLN A 88 -6.00 4.15 -0.32
N PHE A 89 -5.44 3.79 0.83
CA PHE A 89 -4.73 2.53 1.03
C PHE A 89 -5.72 1.55 1.67
N LYS A 90 -5.96 0.42 1.01
CA LYS A 90 -6.82 -0.65 1.53
C LYS A 90 -6.00 -1.90 1.81
N LEU A 91 -6.26 -2.52 2.94
CA LEU A 91 -5.71 -3.80 3.36
C LEU A 91 -6.87 -4.78 3.54
N TYR A 92 -6.76 -5.95 2.92
CA TYR A 92 -7.73 -7.03 3.03
C TYR A 92 -7.04 -8.26 3.61
N ALA A 93 -7.63 -8.87 4.64
CA ALA A 93 -7.27 -10.19 5.13
C ALA A 93 -8.20 -11.21 4.46
N LEU A 94 -7.62 -12.23 3.82
CA LEU A 94 -8.35 -13.23 3.04
C LEU A 94 -8.19 -14.63 3.63
N ASP A 95 -9.18 -15.49 3.42
CA ASP A 95 -9.11 -16.91 3.79
C ASP A 95 -8.53 -17.83 2.69
N ASP A 96 -8.33 -17.30 1.48
CA ASP A 96 -7.80 -18.04 0.33
C ASP A 96 -6.82 -17.20 -0.51
N GLU A 97 -6.00 -17.87 -1.32
CA GLU A 97 -5.10 -17.24 -2.29
C GLU A 97 -5.88 -16.72 -3.51
N VAL A 98 -5.82 -15.41 -3.74
CA VAL A 98 -6.50 -14.76 -4.88
C VAL A 98 -5.51 -14.31 -5.95
N THR A 99 -5.89 -14.49 -7.22
CA THR A 99 -5.08 -14.05 -8.37
C THR A 99 -5.43 -12.62 -8.80
N LYS A 100 -4.41 -11.84 -9.17
CA LYS A 100 -4.51 -10.37 -9.24
C LYS A 100 -5.39 -9.83 -10.38
N ASP A 101 -5.51 -10.53 -11.51
CA ASP A 101 -6.12 -9.97 -12.73
C ASP A 101 -7.59 -9.54 -12.58
N LYS A 102 -8.26 -9.99 -11.50
CA LYS A 102 -9.57 -9.49 -11.05
C LYS A 102 -9.64 -9.41 -9.54
N LEU A 103 -8.61 -8.86 -8.89
CA LEU A 103 -8.46 -8.90 -7.43
C LEU A 103 -9.76 -8.52 -6.69
N MET A 104 -10.44 -7.44 -7.10
CA MET A 104 -11.67 -7.00 -6.42
C MET A 104 -12.84 -7.99 -6.54
N ASP A 105 -12.97 -8.68 -7.66
CA ASP A 105 -13.97 -9.74 -7.84
C ASP A 105 -13.53 -11.02 -7.10
N ALA A 106 -12.23 -11.31 -7.11
CA ALA A 106 -11.66 -12.53 -6.52
C ALA A 106 -11.66 -12.50 -4.99
N ILE A 107 -11.56 -11.32 -4.37
CA ILE A 107 -11.67 -11.19 -2.90
C ILE A 107 -13.12 -11.26 -2.42
N GLU A 108 -14.12 -11.11 -3.30
CA GLU A 108 -15.52 -11.14 -2.89
C GLU A 108 -15.87 -12.50 -2.27
N GLY A 109 -16.41 -12.48 -1.05
CA GLY A 109 -16.72 -13.70 -0.28
C GLY A 109 -15.54 -14.29 0.51
N HIS A 110 -14.32 -13.79 0.31
CA HIS A 110 -13.10 -14.27 0.96
C HIS A 110 -12.55 -13.31 2.03
N VAL A 111 -13.14 -12.12 2.18
CA VAL A 111 -12.67 -11.09 3.12
C VAL A 111 -13.01 -11.45 4.57
N LEU A 112 -11.99 -11.76 5.36
CA LEU A 112 -12.05 -11.96 6.81
C LEU A 112 -11.94 -10.65 7.59
N GLY A 113 -11.32 -9.64 7.00
CA GLY A 113 -11.16 -8.33 7.61
C GLY A 113 -10.65 -7.28 6.63
N GLU A 114 -11.00 -6.04 6.88
CA GLU A 114 -10.58 -4.90 6.07
C GLU A 114 -10.04 -3.77 6.95
N ALA A 115 -9.07 -3.04 6.42
CA ALA A 115 -8.57 -1.82 7.02
C ALA A 115 -8.27 -0.79 5.94
N GLU A 116 -8.51 0.47 6.27
CA GLU A 116 -8.31 1.58 5.37
C GLU A 116 -7.44 2.66 6.03
N LEU A 117 -6.55 3.23 5.23
CA LEU A 117 -5.83 4.45 5.54
C LEU A 117 -6.07 5.47 4.42
N MET A 118 -6.55 6.65 4.78
CA MET A 118 -6.73 7.75 3.84
C MET A 118 -5.60 8.76 3.99
N ALA A 119 -4.98 9.10 2.88
CA ALA A 119 -4.08 10.24 2.76
C ALA A 119 -4.66 11.29 1.82
N VAL A 120 -4.25 12.54 2.00
CA VAL A 120 -4.56 13.64 1.08
C VAL A 120 -3.28 14.22 0.49
N PHE A 121 -3.40 14.74 -0.72
CA PHE A 121 -2.32 15.53 -1.34
C PHE A 121 -2.59 17.03 -1.24
#